data_AF-A0A2D2D439-F1
#
_entry.id   AF-A0A2D2D439-F1
#
_cell.length_a   1.000
_cell.length_b   1.000
_cell.length_c   1.000
_cell.angle_alpha   90.00
_cell.angle_beta   90.00
_cell.angle_gamma   90.00
#
_symmetry.space_group_name_H-M   'P 1'
#
loop_
_entity.id
_entity.type
_entity.pdbx_description
1 polymer ?
#
loop_
_entity_poly.entity_id
_entity_poly.type
_entity_poly.pdbx_seq_one_letter_code
_entity_poly.pdbx_strand_id
1 'polypeptide(L)'
;MSNDEGDYRYFLTYSGVSLPLNLVSPLAANDLNNRNTYFRARYDDADRLLLAEKLVYGEVELSHAYEYRAEGGLARAVIVLGEDETEVLFDENGKQMRA
;
A
#
# COMPACT_ATOMS: atom_id res chain seq x y z
N MET A 1 -20.81 8.60 9.56
CA MET A 1 -20.06 8.77 8.30
C MET A 1 -18.62 9.00 8.72
N SER A 2 -17.85 7.93 8.87
CA SER A 2 -16.46 8.04 9.31
C SER A 2 -15.64 8.53 8.13
N ASN A 3 -15.34 9.81 8.16
CA ASN A 3 -14.46 10.47 7.22
C ASN A 3 -13.02 10.04 7.55
N ASP A 4 -12.63 8.85 7.11
CA ASP A 4 -11.28 8.31 7.30
C ASP A 4 -10.27 8.99 6.36
N GLU A 5 -10.45 10.27 6.07
CA GLU A 5 -9.49 11.14 5.35
C GLU A 5 -8.25 11.47 6.21
N GLY A 6 -8.07 10.79 7.34
CA GLY A 6 -7.23 11.23 8.45
C GLY A 6 -5.73 10.94 8.35
N ASP A 7 -5.24 10.02 7.51
CA ASP A 7 -3.78 9.80 7.38
C ASP A 7 -3.38 9.09 6.08
N TYR A 8 -3.92 9.54 4.94
CA TYR A 8 -3.42 9.07 3.65
C TYR A 8 -2.27 9.95 3.18
N ARG A 9 -1.12 9.33 2.96
CA ARG A 9 0.00 9.94 2.24
C ARG A 9 -0.12 9.60 0.75
N TYR A 10 0.03 10.59 -0.11
CA TYR A 10 -0.14 10.44 -1.56
C TYR A 10 1.20 10.40 -2.27
N PHE A 11 1.28 9.61 -3.34
CA PHE A 11 2.50 9.38 -4.10
C PHE A 11 2.20 9.22 -5.58
N LEU A 12 3.15 9.58 -6.44
CA LEU A 12 3.01 9.42 -7.89
C LEU A 12 3.30 7.99 -8.35
N THR A 13 4.28 7.33 -7.72
CA THR A 13 4.75 6.01 -8.14
C THR A 13 5.36 5.27 -6.97
N TYR A 14 5.71 4.01 -7.18
CA TYR A 14 6.54 3.23 -6.29
C TYR A 14 7.84 2.81 -6.98
N SER A 15 8.80 2.34 -6.19
CA SER A 15 10.09 1.85 -6.65
C SER A 15 10.37 0.46 -6.09
N GLY A 16 11.16 -0.32 -6.82
CA GLY A 16 11.46 -1.71 -6.49
C GLY A 16 10.34 -2.69 -6.85
N VAL A 17 10.64 -3.98 -6.67
CA VAL A 17 9.72 -5.11 -6.88
C VAL A 17 9.50 -5.93 -5.61
N SER A 18 10.20 -5.57 -4.54
CA SER A 18 10.09 -6.21 -3.23
C SER A 18 8.89 -5.66 -2.46
N LEU A 19 8.32 -6.49 -1.60
CA LEU A 19 7.28 -6.08 -0.66
C LEU A 19 7.93 -5.80 0.71
N PRO A 20 7.43 -4.81 1.47
CA PRO A 20 6.36 -3.88 1.13
C PRO A 20 6.77 -2.87 0.03
N LEU A 21 5.79 -2.35 -0.72
CA LEU A 21 6.06 -1.41 -1.80
C LEU A 21 6.72 -0.13 -1.26
N ASN A 22 7.76 0.36 -1.94
CA ASN A 22 8.39 1.63 -1.59
C ASN A 22 7.78 2.77 -2.41
N LEU A 23 6.78 3.47 -1.85
CA LEU A 23 6.14 4.62 -2.50
C LEU A 23 7.09 5.83 -2.52
N VAL A 24 7.19 6.49 -3.68
CA VAL A 24 8.12 7.60 -3.92
C VAL A 24 7.43 8.72 -4.68
N SER A 25 8.09 9.89 -4.76
CA SER A 25 7.53 11.10 -5.35
C SER A 25 6.24 11.52 -4.64
N PRO A 26 6.34 11.97 -3.37
CA PRO A 26 5.17 12.36 -2.59
C PRO A 26 4.39 13.48 -3.27
N LEU A 27 3.07 13.45 -3.12
CA LEU A 27 2.14 14.41 -3.69
C LEU A 27 1.39 15.13 -2.58
N ALA A 28 1.18 16.43 -2.76
CA ALA A 28 0.23 17.16 -1.94
C ALA A 28 -1.20 16.79 -2.37
N ALA A 29 -2.15 16.81 -1.44
CA ALA A 29 -3.56 16.56 -1.74
C ALA A 29 -4.11 17.48 -2.85
N ASN A 30 -3.59 18.71 -2.95
CA ASN A 30 -3.98 19.66 -3.99
C ASN A 30 -3.52 19.26 -5.40
N ASP A 31 -2.45 18.46 -5.53
CA ASP A 31 -1.96 17.95 -6.81
C ASP A 31 -2.80 16.79 -7.36
N LEU A 32 -3.71 16.23 -6.56
CA LEU A 32 -4.56 15.10 -6.96
C LEU A 32 -5.65 15.49 -7.95
N ASN A 33 -6.19 16.71 -7.85
CA ASN A 33 -7.32 17.17 -8.66
C ASN A 33 -7.07 17.17 -10.17
N ASN A 34 -5.81 17.23 -10.60
CA ASN A 34 -5.41 17.21 -12.02
C ASN A 34 -4.84 15.86 -12.47
N ARG A 35 -5.00 14.81 -11.67
CA ARG A 35 -4.39 13.50 -11.94
C ARG A 35 -5.42 12.41 -12.10
N ASN A 36 -5.27 11.71 -13.22
CA ASN A 36 -6.03 10.50 -13.46
C ASN A 36 -5.49 9.34 -12.62
N THR A 37 -4.21 9.34 -12.22
CA THR A 37 -3.63 8.22 -11.47
C THR A 37 -2.68 8.70 -10.38
N TYR A 38 -2.82 8.13 -9.19
CA TYR A 38 -1.93 8.33 -8.05
C TYR A 38 -2.04 7.16 -7.07
N PHE A 39 -1.09 7.07 -6.15
CA PHE A 39 -1.12 6.13 -5.04
C PHE A 39 -1.49 6.85 -3.75
N ARG A 40 -2.28 6.22 -2.89
CA ARG A 40 -2.47 6.63 -1.50
C ARG A 40 -2.01 5.52 -0.57
N ALA A 41 -1.49 5.88 0.58
CA ALA A 41 -1.02 4.91 1.55
C ALA A 41 -1.25 5.33 2.98
N ARG A 42 -1.38 4.32 3.84
CA ARG A 42 -1.46 4.48 5.29
C ARG A 42 -0.23 3.88 5.94
N TYR A 43 0.25 4.54 6.97
CA TYR A 43 1.39 4.10 7.75
C TYR A 43 0.97 3.91 9.21
N ASP A 44 1.66 3.03 9.92
CA ASP A 44 1.52 2.91 11.38
C ASP A 44 2.37 3.98 12.10
N ASP A 45 2.26 4.03 13.44
CA ASP A 45 3.05 4.92 14.29
C ASP A 45 4.58 4.68 14.19
N ALA A 46 5.01 3.54 13.64
CA ALA A 46 6.40 3.20 13.38
C ALA A 46 6.85 3.50 11.93
N ASP A 47 6.05 4.28 11.18
CA ASP A 47 6.26 4.64 9.77
C ASP A 47 6.34 3.43 8.82
N ARG A 48 5.62 2.34 9.15
CA ARG A 48 5.52 1.13 8.32
C ARG A 48 4.26 1.17 7.47
N LEU A 49 4.39 0.79 6.21
CA LEU A 49 3.30 0.82 5.23
C LEU A 49 2.24 -0.23 5.55
N LEU A 50 1.05 0.18 5.99
CA LEU A 50 -0.07 -0.73 6.27
C LEU A 50 -0.93 -0.99 5.03
N LEU A 51 -1.08 0.03 4.18
CA LEU A 51 -1.95 -0.03 3.01
C LEU A 51 -1.36 0.84 1.90
N ALA A 52 -1.34 0.36 0.67
CA ALA A 52 -1.05 1.13 -0.53
C ALA A 52 -2.09 0.83 -1.61
N GLU A 53 -2.81 1.86 -2.05
CA GLU A 53 -3.84 1.75 -3.07
C GLU A 53 -3.48 2.64 -4.25
N LYS A 54 -3.64 2.11 -5.46
CA LYS A 54 -3.53 2.86 -6.70
C LYS A 54 -4.92 3.27 -7.14
N LEU A 55 -5.14 4.57 -7.20
CA LEU A 55 -6.36 5.14 -7.74
C LEU A 55 -6.16 5.49 -9.21
N VAL A 56 -7.10 5.09 -10.05
CA VAL A 56 -7.18 5.50 -11.46
C VAL A 56 -8.59 6.00 -11.71
N TYR A 57 -8.71 7.25 -12.15
CA TYR A 57 -9.98 7.97 -12.33
C TYR A 57 -10.90 7.95 -11.09
N GLY A 58 -10.32 7.84 -9.89
CA GLY A 58 -11.04 7.79 -8.61
C GLY A 58 -11.41 6.39 -8.15
N GLU A 59 -11.16 5.35 -8.96
CA GLU A 59 -11.41 3.95 -8.60
C GLU A 59 -10.11 3.27 -8.15
N VAL A 60 -10.20 2.36 -7.19
CA VAL A 60 -9.05 1.59 -6.71
C VAL A 60 -8.80 0.44 -7.69
N GLU A 61 -7.78 0.58 -8.54
CA GLU A 61 -7.38 -0.47 -9.49
C GLU A 61 -6.51 -1.54 -8.84
N LEU A 62 -5.73 -1.16 -7.84
CA LEU A 62 -4.78 -2.02 -7.14
C LEU A 62 -4.75 -1.64 -5.67
N SER A 63 -4.78 -2.62 -4.77
CA SER A 63 -4.64 -2.44 -3.34
C SER A 63 -3.65 -3.44 -2.76
N HIS A 64 -2.76 -2.97 -1.89
CA HIS A 64 -1.81 -3.78 -1.16
C HIS A 64 -2.01 -3.52 0.33
N ALA A 65 -2.55 -4.49 1.06
CA ALA A 65 -2.62 -4.46 2.51
C ALA A 65 -1.45 -5.27 3.09
N TYR A 66 -0.79 -4.72 4.10
CA TYR A 66 0.35 -5.34 4.76
C TYR A 66 0.07 -5.52 6.24
N GLU A 67 0.41 -6.70 6.74
CA GLU A 67 0.35 -7.02 8.15
C GLU A 67 1.74 -7.36 8.67
N TYR A 68 2.13 -6.71 9.75
CA TYR A 68 3.42 -6.91 10.40
C TYR A 68 3.27 -7.78 11.64
N ARG A 69 4.28 -8.59 11.93
CA ARG A 69 4.41 -9.34 13.19
C ARG A 69 4.72 -8.38 14.35
N ALA A 70 4.50 -8.83 15.58
CA ALA A 70 4.86 -8.07 16.78
C ALA A 70 6.35 -7.68 16.82
N GLU A 71 7.22 -8.51 16.22
CA GLU A 71 8.67 -8.26 16.11
C GLU A 71 9.03 -7.27 14.99
N GLY A 72 8.06 -6.88 14.17
CA GLY A 72 8.21 -5.88 13.11
C GLY A 72 8.55 -6.40 11.72
N GLY A 73 8.75 -7.71 11.56
CA GLY A 73 8.84 -8.35 10.25
C GLY A 73 7.49 -8.37 9.53
N LEU A 74 7.48 -8.29 8.20
CA LEU A 74 6.27 -8.48 7.41
C LEU A 74 5.77 -9.92 7.61
N ALA A 75 4.48 -10.08 7.92
CA ALA A 75 3.84 -11.38 8.13
C ALA A 75 3.07 -11.81 6.89
N ARG A 76 2.30 -10.88 6.32
CA ARG A 76 1.33 -11.12 5.26
C ARG A 76 1.18 -9.88 4.41
N ALA A 77 1.02 -10.09 3.10
CA ALA A 77 0.62 -9.07 2.16
C ALA A 77 -0.59 -9.59 1.36
N VAL A 78 -1.66 -8.81 1.31
CA VAL A 78 -2.82 -9.09 0.47
C VAL A 78 -2.81 -8.09 -0.67
N ILE A 79 -2.76 -8.60 -1.90
CA ILE A 79 -2.69 -7.81 -3.11
C ILE A 79 -3.98 -8.05 -3.89
N VAL A 80 -4.76 -7.00 -4.08
CA VAL A 80 -5.98 -7.02 -4.89
C VAL A 80 -5.71 -6.24 -6.16
N LEU A 81 -5.89 -6.86 -7.31
CA LEU A 81 -5.80 -6.24 -8.63
C LEU A 81 -7.11 -6.50 -9.38
N GLY A 82 -7.97 -5.47 -9.45
CA GLY A 82 -9.33 -5.65 -9.96
C GLY A 82 -10.11 -6.69 -9.14
N GLU A 83 -10.45 -7.82 -9.76
CA GLU A 83 -11.15 -8.95 -9.12
C GLU A 83 -10.22 -10.04 -8.57
N ASP A 84 -8.93 -10.00 -8.90
CA ASP A 84 -7.95 -10.98 -8.45
C ASP A 84 -7.40 -10.60 -7.08
N GLU A 85 -7.54 -11.50 -6.10
CA GLU A 85 -6.89 -11.40 -4.80
C GLU A 85 -5.74 -12.40 -4.70
N THR A 86 -4.55 -11.91 -4.36
CA THR A 86 -3.36 -12.70 -4.10
C THR A 86 -2.88 -12.47 -2.68
N GLU A 87 -2.86 -13.54 -1.89
CA GLU A 87 -2.24 -13.54 -0.57
C GLU A 87 -0.79 -14.03 -0.65
N VAL A 88 0.12 -13.30 -0.01
CA VAL A 88 1.53 -13.67 0.14
C VAL A 88 1.88 -13.70 1.61
N LEU A 89 2.32 -14.85 2.10
CA LEU A 89 2.80 -15.03 3.46
C LEU A 89 4.32 -14.91 3.51
N PHE A 90 4.85 -14.40 4.61
CA PHE A 90 6.28 -14.22 4.82
C PHE A 90 6.73 -14.96 6.08
N ASP A 91 7.89 -15.60 6.00
CA ASP A 91 8.54 -16.22 7.15
C ASP A 91 9.27 -15.18 8.03
N GLU A 92 9.86 -15.64 9.14
CA GLU A 92 10.61 -14.81 10.09
C GLU A 92 11.85 -14.13 9.45
N ASN A 93 12.33 -14.63 8.31
CA ASN A 93 13.45 -14.06 7.56
C ASN A 93 12.99 -13.09 6.45
N GLY A 94 11.69 -12.81 6.35
CA GLY A 94 11.12 -11.97 5.29
C GLY A 94 11.09 -12.65 3.92
N LYS A 95 11.21 -13.98 3.87
CA LYS A 95 11.11 -14.74 2.62
C LYS A 95 9.66 -15.11 2.37
N GLN A 96 9.22 -14.92 1.13
CA GLN A 96 7.89 -15.34 0.71
C GLN A 96 7.73 -16.85 0.86
N MET A 97 6.78 -17.24 1.70
CA MET A 97 6.31 -18.60 1.80
C MET A 97 5.32 -18.81 0.66
N ARG A 98 5.68 -19.69 -0.27
CA ARG A 98 4.71 -20.20 -1.24
C ARG A 98 3.81 -21.18 -0.50
N ALA A 99 2.50 -20.97 -0.57
CA ALA A 99 1.51 -21.99 -0.23
C ALA A 99 1.71 -23.23 -1.11
#